data_AF-A0A5C7MR31-F1
#
_entry.id   AF-A0A5C7MR31-F1
#
_cell.length_a   1.000
_cell.length_b   1.000
_cell.length_c   1.000
_cell.angle_alpha   90.00
_cell.angle_beta   90.00
_cell.angle_gamma   90.00
#
_symmetry.space_group_name_H-M   'P 1'
#
loop_
_entity.id
_entity.type
_entity.pdbx_description
1 polymer ?
#
loop_
_entity_poly.entity_id
_entity_poly.type
_entity_poly.pdbx_seq_one_letter_code
_entity_poly.pdbx_strand_id
1 'polypeptide(L)' 'MTLIKSISGIRGTIGGKSGDNLTPVDIVKFAAAFGTLLKKNSPKTKVVIGRDARMSGEMVSTLVCSTLQGLGID' A
#
# COMPACT_ATOMS: atom_id res chain seq x y z
N MET A 1 17.26 -5.85 2.47
CA MET A 1 17.09 -5.29 3.84
C MET A 1 15.73 -5.74 4.31
N THR A 2 15.57 -6.28 5.52
CA THR A 2 14.31 -6.91 5.96
C THR A 2 13.12 -5.95 5.86
N LEU A 3 11.97 -6.45 5.39
CA LEU A 3 10.69 -5.75 5.40
C LEU A 3 10.26 -5.47 6.85
N ILE A 4 10.28 -4.20 7.23
CA ILE A 4 9.91 -3.73 8.56
C ILE A 4 8.40 -3.48 8.58
N LYS A 5 7.71 -4.13 9.53
CA LYS A 5 6.29 -3.92 9.86
C LYS A 5 6.23 -3.46 11.30
N SER A 6 5.88 -2.19 11.54
CA SER A 6 5.82 -1.65 12.90
C SER A 6 4.65 -0.68 13.09
N ILE A 7 4.52 -0.14 14.30
CA ILE A 7 3.52 0.89 14.63
C ILE A 7 3.62 2.14 13.75
N SER A 8 4.78 2.40 13.15
CA SER A 8 5.03 3.51 12.23
C SER A 8 4.80 3.14 10.76
N GLY A 9 4.23 1.96 10.49
CA GLY A 9 3.90 1.49 9.14
C GLY A 9 4.86 0.46 8.58
N ILE A 10 4.82 0.33 7.24
CA ILE A 10 5.56 -0.69 6.48
C ILE A 10 6.70 -0.02 5.72
N ARG A 11 7.93 -0.53 5.88
CA ARG A 11 9.13 0.03 5.26
C ARG A 11 10.03 -1.08 4.73
N GLY A 12 10.66 -0.84 3.59
CA GLY A 12 11.61 -1.77 3.00
C GLY A 12 12.27 -1.20 1.76
N THR A 13 13.24 -1.92 1.24
CA THR A 13 13.86 -1.60 -0.06
C THR A 13 12.93 -2.04 -1.19
N ILE A 14 12.83 -1.24 -2.25
CA ILE A 14 12.02 -1.58 -3.42
C ILE A 14 12.65 -2.78 -4.17
N GLY A 15 11.83 -3.80 -4.46
CA GLY A 15 12.25 -4.99 -5.21
C GLY A 15 12.76 -6.13 -4.30
N GLY A 16 13.52 -7.06 -4.88
CA GLY A 16 13.98 -8.26 -4.17
C GLY A 16 12.88 -9.31 -3.98
N LYS A 17 13.04 -10.17 -2.98
CA LYS A 17 12.08 -11.24 -2.65
C LYS A 17 10.91 -10.69 -1.81
N SER A 18 9.69 -11.07 -2.17
CA SER A 18 8.47 -10.69 -1.43
C SER A 18 8.50 -11.23 0.00
N GLY A 19 7.97 -10.45 0.94
CA GLY A 19 8.01 -10.74 2.38
C GLY A 19 9.32 -10.36 3.07
N ASP A 20 10.43 -10.37 2.33
CA ASP A 20 11.77 -9.99 2.83
C ASP A 20 12.11 -8.52 2.51
N ASN A 21 11.49 -7.93 1.49
CA ASN A 21 11.64 -6.52 1.08
C ASN A 21 10.28 -5.92 0.68
N LEU A 22 10.25 -4.66 0.25
CA LEU A 22 9.01 -4.00 -0.19
C LEU A 22 8.83 -4.21 -1.71
N THR A 23 8.15 -5.28 -2.08
CA THR A 23 7.87 -5.59 -3.50
C THR A 23 6.52 -5.03 -3.96
N PRO A 24 6.27 -4.93 -5.28
CA PRO A 24 4.94 -4.56 -5.81
C PRO A 24 3.80 -5.42 -5.26
N VAL A 25 4.03 -6.73 -5.12
CA VAL A 25 3.03 -7.66 -4.57
C VAL A 25 2.75 -7.36 -3.10
N ASP A 26 3.79 -7.02 -2.32
CA ASP A 26 3.62 -6.64 -0.92
C ASP A 26 2.81 -5.34 -0.79
N ILE A 27 3.09 -4.33 -1.63
CA ILE A 27 2.35 -3.06 -1.66
C ILE A 27 0.86 -3.31 -1.92
N VAL A 28 0.54 -4.09 -2.96
CA VAL A 28 -0.85 -4.45 -3.29
C VAL A 28 -1.50 -5.21 -2.14
N LYS A 29 -0.81 -6.20 -1.55
CA LYS A 29 -1.32 -6.99 -0.42
C LYS A 29 -1.69 -6.11 0.77
N PHE A 30 -0.82 -5.19 1.16
CA PHE A 30 -1.06 -4.32 2.32
C PHE A 30 -2.13 -3.25 2.03
N ALA A 31 -2.13 -2.67 0.82
CA ALA A 31 -3.18 -1.74 0.40
C ALA A 31 -4.56 -2.41 0.37
N ALA A 32 -4.65 -3.63 -0.15
CA ALA A 32 -5.90 -4.39 -0.18
C ALA A 32 -6.39 -4.75 1.22
N ALA A 33 -5.49 -5.17 2.11
CA ALA A 33 -5.82 -5.45 3.51
C ALA A 33 -6.35 -4.19 4.22
N PHE A 34 -5.70 -3.04 4.02
CA PHE A 34 -6.14 -1.76 4.57
C PHE A 34 -7.52 -1.35 4.02
N GLY A 35 -7.73 -1.41 2.70
CA GLY A 35 -9.00 -1.08 2.07
C GLY A 35 -10.15 -1.96 2.56
N THR A 36 -9.90 -3.27 2.70
CA THR A 36 -10.87 -4.23 3.24
C THR A 36 -11.26 -3.89 4.68
N LEU A 37 -10.29 -3.51 5.51
CA LEU A 37 -10.53 -3.08 6.88
C LEU A 37 -11.38 -1.80 6.92
N LEU A 38 -11.09 -0.81 6.07
CA LEU A 38 -11.87 0.43 5.99
C LEU A 38 -13.33 0.15 5.60
N LYS A 39 -13.55 -0.69 4.58
CA LYS A 39 -14.91 -1.06 4.12
C LYS A 39 -15.75 -1.75 5.18
N LYS A 40 -15.14 -2.47 6.12
CA LYS A 40 -15.87 -3.08 7.24
C LYS A 40 -16.52 -2.04 8.15
N ASN A 41 -15.94 -0.84 8.24
CA ASN A 41 -16.34 0.19 9.20
C ASN A 41 -17.20 1.30 8.57
N SER A 42 -17.17 1.47 7.24
CA SER A 42 -17.97 2.47 6.54
C SER A 42 -18.37 2.00 5.14
N PRO A 43 -19.65 2.14 4.74
CA PRO A 43 -20.11 1.74 3.41
C PRO A 43 -19.65 2.69 2.29
N LYS A 44 -19.28 3.93 2.64
CA LYS A 44 -18.67 4.91 1.72
C LYS A 44 -17.30 5.28 2.24
N THR A 45 -16.26 4.89 1.49
CA THR A 45 -14.87 5.09 1.85
C THR A 45 -14.19 5.91 0.77
N LYS A 46 -13.60 7.03 1.18
CA LYS A 46 -12.75 7.88 0.35
C LYS A 46 -11.37 7.97 1.00
N VAL A 47 -10.30 7.74 0.24
CA VAL A 47 -8.92 7.72 0.73
C VAL A 47 -8.06 8.72 -0.05
N VAL A 48 -7.39 9.61 0.67
CA VAL A 48 -6.41 10.53 0.09
C VAL A 48 -5.01 9.91 0.21
N ILE A 49 -4.28 9.85 -0.90
CA ILE A 49 -2.93 9.28 -0.96
C ILE A 49 -1.92 10.41 -1.14
N GLY A 50 -0.91 10.45 -0.27
CA GLY A 50 0.25 11.35 -0.38
C GLY A 50 1.54 10.56 -0.58
N ARG A 51 2.53 11.18 -1.22
CA ARG A 51 3.88 10.62 -1.38
C ARG A 51 4.96 11.69 -1.16
N ASP A 52 6.18 11.25 -0.88
CA ASP A 52 7.36 12.10 -0.87
C ASP A 52 8.00 12.19 -2.27
N ALA A 53 9.18 12.82 -2.34
CA ALA A 53 9.92 13.06 -3.57
C ALA A 53 10.74 11.86 -4.10
N ARG A 54 10.70 10.68 -3.45
CA ARG A 54 11.45 9.52 -3.94
C ARG A 54 10.96 9.10 -5.32
N MET A 55 11.88 8.74 -6.21
CA MET A 55 11.57 8.29 -7.58
C MET A 55 10.60 7.09 -7.59
N SER A 56 10.74 6.15 -6.67
CA SER A 56 9.84 5.00 -6.54
C SER A 56 8.44 5.38 -6.06
N GLY A 57 8.24 6.59 -5.54
CA GLY A 57 6.98 7.02 -4.93
C GLY A 57 5.82 7.07 -5.91
N GLU A 58 6.07 7.40 -7.18
CA GLU A 58 5.03 7.38 -8.22
C GLU A 58 4.48 5.97 -8.44
N MET A 59 5.37 4.99 -8.64
CA MET A 59 4.98 3.58 -8.80
C MET A 59 4.24 3.04 -7.58
N VAL A 60 4.71 3.35 -6.36
CA VAL A 60 4.03 2.93 -5.13
C VAL A 60 2.63 3.55 -5.05
N SER A 61 2.51 4.85 -5.33
CA SER A 61 1.23 5.57 -5.30
C SER A 61 0.23 4.97 -6.29
N THR A 62 0.67 4.67 -7.52
CA THR A 62 -0.17 4.05 -8.55
C THR A 62 -0.66 2.67 -8.12
N LEU A 63 0.23 1.81 -7.59
CA LEU A 63 -0.16 0.49 -7.09
C LEU A 63 -1.19 0.57 -5.96
N VAL A 64 -0.98 1.47 -4.99
CA VAL A 64 -1.93 1.66 -3.87
C VAL A 64 -3.27 2.17 -4.40
N CYS A 65 -3.26 3.19 -5.26
CA CYS A 65 -4.48 3.78 -5.83
C CYS A 65 -5.29 2.77 -6.63
N SER A 66 -4.67 2.07 -7.58
CA SER A 66 -5.35 1.04 -8.37
C SER A 66 -5.88 -0.12 -7.52
N THR A 67 -5.16 -0.49 -6.46
CA THR A 67 -5.63 -1.54 -5.54
C THR A 67 -6.90 -1.10 -4.79
N LEU A 68 -6.91 0.12 -4.25
CA LEU A 68 -8.07 0.63 -3.52
C LEU A 68 -9.27 0.85 -4.45
N GLN A 69 -9.04 1.37 -5.65
CA GLN A 69 -10.07 1.48 -6.70
C GLN A 69 -10.64 0.12 -7.09
N GLY A 70 -9.80 -0.92 -7.21
CA GLY A 70 -10.22 -2.30 -7.45
C GLY A 70 -11.10 -2.87 -6.32
N LEU A 71 -10.97 -2.35 -5.11
CA LEU A 71 -11.88 -2.64 -3.99
C LEU A 71 -13.14 -1.77 -3.98
N GLY A 72 -13.33 -0.88 -4.96
CA GLY A 72 -14.45 0.05 -5.02
C GLY A 72 -14.38 1.15 -3.96
N ILE A 73 -13.17 1.61 -3.65
CA ILE A 73 -12.89 2.75 -2.77
C ILE A 73 -12.48 3.94 -3.64
N ASP A 74 -13.01 5.11 -3.33
CA ASP A 74 -12.68 6.39 -4.00
C ASP A 74 -11.37 6.98 -3.48
#